data_AF-A0A3N5FVI1-F1
#
_entry.id   AF-A0A3N5FVI1-F1
#
_cell.length_a   1.000
_cell.length_b   1.000
_cell.length_c   1.000
_cell.angle_alpha   90.00
_cell.angle_beta   90.00
_cell.angle_gamma   90.00
#
_symmetry.space_group_name_H-M   'P 1'
#
loop_
_entity.id
_entity.type
_entity.pdbx_description
1 polymer ?
#
loop_
_entity_poly.entity_id
_entity_poly.type
_entity_poly.pdbx_seq_one_letter_code
_entity_poly.pdbx_strand_id
1 'polypeptide(L)'
;MMRIIVRIVISAIISVGLDCAWIENVTAQETRPRSLSDIVFFGVWHVKELKQHHNSEGVEICVRRYLEAIPPTSILWATIVLPEMEDALNARRRHLIEQMVTILGENVRIEAESFASTVPLQLEWEGMSEGPLDEAEFADKWINRHPETSIGPFLHLFMAHRLRAGYEAARARHESGLWPILASQYHESLDKARSSANPLIFCIANDMENQSYVYLRGQNRP
;
A
#
# COMPACT_ATOMS: atom_id res chain seq x y z
N MET A 1 41.43 49.91 -10.83
CA MET A 1 40.42 49.22 -11.68
C MET A 1 40.65 47.70 -11.77
N MET A 2 41.90 47.24 -11.92
CA MET A 2 42.23 45.80 -12.08
C MET A 2 42.07 44.92 -10.84
N ARG A 3 41.97 45.49 -9.62
CA ARG A 3 41.79 44.74 -8.36
C ARG A 3 40.33 44.38 -8.02
N ILE A 4 39.36 45.01 -8.68
CA ILE A 4 37.93 44.79 -8.42
C ILE A 4 37.40 43.61 -9.27
N ILE A 5 37.92 43.46 -10.49
CA ILE A 5 37.51 42.39 -11.42
C ILE A 5 37.92 41.00 -10.91
N VAL A 6 39.09 40.88 -10.25
CA VAL A 6 39.58 39.59 -9.71
C VAL A 6 38.71 39.08 -8.55
N ARG A 7 38.07 39.97 -7.78
CA ARG A 7 37.18 39.56 -6.67
C ARG A 7 35.81 39.07 -7.14
N ILE A 8 35.30 39.58 -8.27
CA ILE A 8 34.00 39.19 -8.82
C ILE A 8 34.08 37.80 -9.46
N VAL A 9 35.20 37.47 -10.11
CA VAL A 9 35.38 36.16 -10.76
C VAL A 9 35.55 35.01 -9.75
N ILE A 10 36.16 35.26 -8.58
CA ILE A 10 36.32 34.22 -7.55
C ILE A 10 35.00 33.90 -6.83
N SER A 11 34.09 34.87 -6.69
CA SER A 11 32.79 34.64 -6.04
C SER A 11 31.79 33.87 -6.92
N ALA A 12 31.96 33.91 -8.25
CA ALA A 12 31.09 33.21 -9.19
C ALA A 12 31.44 31.71 -9.36
N ILE A 13 32.66 31.29 -8.99
CA ILE A 13 33.10 29.88 -9.13
C ILE A 13 32.76 29.05 -7.88
N ILE A 14 32.53 29.69 -6.73
CA ILE A 14 32.17 28.98 -5.47
C ILE A 14 30.66 28.72 -5.37
N SER A 15 29.82 29.38 -6.18
CA SER A 15 28.35 29.29 -6.07
C SER A 15 27.69 28.25 -7.00
N VAL A 16 28.48 27.49 -7.77
CA VAL A 16 27.96 26.46 -8.71
C VAL A 16 28.24 25.03 -8.23
N GLY A 17 28.84 24.87 -7.04
CA GLY A 17 29.29 23.58 -6.52
C GLY A 17 28.45 22.96 -5.40
N LEU A 18 27.27 23.51 -5.07
CA LEU A 18 26.54 23.14 -3.83
C LEU A 18 25.06 22.75 -3.98
N ASP A 19 24.54 22.61 -5.20
CA ASP A 19 23.11 22.27 -5.41
C ASP A 19 22.85 20.85 -5.98
N CYS A 20 23.88 20.00 -6.12
CA CYS A 20 23.69 18.61 -6.58
C CYS A 20 23.80 17.55 -5.47
N ALA A 21 23.81 17.95 -4.20
CA ALA A 21 24.08 17.05 -3.07
C ALA A 21 22.84 16.69 -2.24
N TRP A 22 21.65 16.62 -2.85
CA TRP A 22 20.47 15.98 -2.23
C TRP A 22 19.62 15.27 -3.30
N ILE A 23 20.28 14.49 -4.16
CA ILE A 23 19.58 13.30 -4.68
C ILE A 23 19.74 12.29 -3.55
N GLU A 24 18.78 12.26 -2.62
CA GLU A 24 18.57 11.06 -1.82
C GLU A 24 18.39 9.93 -2.82
N ASN A 25 19.45 9.14 -2.96
CA ASN A 25 19.37 7.85 -3.59
C ASN A 25 18.20 7.14 -2.91
N VAL A 26 17.09 6.99 -3.64
CA VAL A 26 16.05 6.02 -3.36
C VAL A 26 16.70 4.65 -3.60
N THR A 27 17.64 4.27 -2.74
CA THR A 27 18.26 2.97 -2.75
C THR A 27 17.21 1.94 -2.39
N ALA A 28 17.16 0.89 -3.20
CA ALA A 28 16.35 -0.29 -3.02
C ALA A 28 16.29 -0.73 -1.54
N GLN A 29 15.10 -0.54 -0.98
CA GLN A 29 14.49 -1.18 0.17
C GLN A 29 15.44 -1.87 1.17
N GLU A 30 15.70 -1.15 2.27
CA GLU A 30 16.11 -1.74 3.56
C GLU A 30 15.23 -2.97 3.84
N THR A 31 15.85 -4.10 4.19
CA THR A 31 15.20 -5.39 4.48
C THR A 31 14.42 -5.34 5.80
N ARG A 32 13.36 -4.53 5.83
CA ARG A 32 12.44 -4.48 6.96
C ARG A 32 11.60 -5.77 7.02
N PRO A 33 11.27 -6.28 8.22
CA PRO A 33 10.23 -7.29 8.36
C PRO A 33 8.94 -6.75 7.74
N ARG A 34 8.28 -7.58 6.93
CA ARG A 34 7.05 -7.20 6.23
C ARG A 34 5.87 -7.29 7.18
N SER A 35 5.02 -6.28 7.16
CA SER A 35 3.76 -6.28 7.89
C SER A 35 2.74 -7.19 7.22
N LEU A 36 1.64 -7.48 7.92
CA LEU A 36 0.54 -8.25 7.33
C LEU A 36 -0.14 -7.45 6.21
N SER A 37 -0.36 -6.15 6.40
CA SER A 37 -0.94 -5.31 5.35
C SER A 37 -0.07 -5.24 4.09
N ASP A 38 1.27 -5.26 4.21
CA ASP A 38 2.18 -5.28 3.06
C ASP A 38 1.92 -6.52 2.18
N ILE A 39 1.78 -7.70 2.80
CA ILE A 39 1.50 -8.97 2.09
C ILE A 39 0.13 -8.94 1.40
N VAL A 40 -0.88 -8.41 2.10
CA VAL A 40 -2.26 -8.39 1.61
C VAL A 40 -2.42 -7.45 0.41
N PHE A 41 -1.76 -6.28 0.42
CA PHE A 41 -2.10 -5.19 -0.51
C PHE A 41 -1.14 -4.94 -1.66
N PHE A 42 0.11 -5.38 -1.59
CA PHE A 42 1.09 -5.19 -2.67
C PHE A 42 1.23 -6.39 -3.62
N GLY A 43 0.78 -7.58 -3.20
CA GLY A 43 0.61 -8.72 -4.10
C GLY A 43 1.89 -9.34 -4.70
N VAL A 44 3.06 -8.86 -4.27
CA VAL A 44 4.37 -9.32 -4.76
C VAL A 44 5.17 -10.07 -3.68
N TRP A 45 4.71 -10.02 -2.43
CA TRP A 45 5.45 -10.52 -1.28
C TRP A 45 4.94 -11.88 -0.82
N HIS A 46 5.86 -12.73 -0.35
CA HIS A 46 5.50 -14.08 0.09
C HIS A 46 5.01 -14.06 1.53
N VAL A 47 4.03 -14.91 1.81
CA VAL A 47 3.55 -15.15 3.17
C VAL A 47 4.68 -15.66 4.08
N LYS A 48 5.69 -16.34 3.54
CA LYS A 48 6.89 -16.79 4.26
C LYS A 48 7.78 -15.63 4.75
N GLU A 49 7.62 -14.43 4.21
CA GLU A 49 8.35 -13.22 4.60
C GLU A 49 7.73 -12.50 5.80
N LEU A 50 6.55 -12.94 6.26
CA LEU A 50 6.01 -12.61 7.58
C LEU A 50 6.90 -13.25 8.66
N LYS A 51 8.13 -12.75 8.82
CA LYS A 51 8.99 -13.13 9.94
C LYS A 51 8.45 -12.49 11.21
N GLN A 52 8.36 -13.29 12.27
CA GLN A 52 7.85 -12.96 13.60
C GLN A 52 8.74 -11.95 14.36
N HIS A 53 8.92 -10.74 13.84
CA HIS A 53 9.60 -9.65 14.55
C HIS A 53 8.60 -8.61 15.05
N HIS A 54 7.64 -9.03 15.88
CA HIS A 54 6.74 -8.11 16.57
C HIS A 54 6.58 -8.52 18.03
N ASN A 55 7.12 -7.70 18.94
CA ASN A 55 7.06 -7.88 20.41
C ASN A 55 5.67 -7.58 21.02
N SER A 56 4.61 -7.52 20.22
CA SER A 56 3.25 -7.27 20.71
C SER A 56 2.38 -8.51 20.48
N GLU A 57 1.90 -9.09 21.57
CA GLU A 57 1.07 -10.31 21.62
C GLU A 57 -0.13 -10.26 20.64
N GLY A 58 -0.74 -9.09 20.46
CA GLY A 58 -1.87 -8.91 19.54
C GLY A 58 -1.53 -9.07 18.05
N VAL A 59 -0.35 -8.61 17.60
CA VAL A 59 0.10 -8.73 16.20
C VAL A 59 0.48 -10.17 15.88
N GLU A 60 1.06 -10.90 16.85
CA GLU A 60 1.39 -12.32 16.68
C GLU A 60 0.13 -13.18 16.49
N ILE A 61 -0.92 -12.93 17.27
CA ILE A 61 -2.22 -13.61 17.11
C ILE A 61 -2.82 -13.30 15.73
N CYS A 62 -2.66 -12.06 15.25
CA CYS A 62 -3.15 -11.62 13.95
C CYS A 62 -2.55 -12.43 12.80
N VAL A 63 -1.22 -12.43 12.76
CA VAL A 63 -0.45 -13.11 11.73
C VAL A 63 -0.75 -14.60 11.77
N ARG A 64 -0.78 -15.22 12.97
CA ARG A 64 -1.11 -16.64 13.10
C ARG A 64 -2.48 -16.98 12.51
N ARG A 65 -3.53 -16.23 12.87
CA ARG A 65 -4.88 -16.46 12.33
C ARG A 65 -4.94 -16.30 10.81
N TYR A 66 -4.23 -15.32 10.28
CA TYR A 66 -4.13 -15.13 8.83
C TYR A 66 -3.43 -16.34 8.17
N LEU A 67 -2.30 -16.78 8.70
CA LEU A 67 -1.57 -17.94 8.19
C LEU A 67 -2.40 -19.23 8.23
N GLU A 68 -3.17 -19.43 9.30
CA GLU A 68 -4.10 -20.55 9.46
C GLU A 68 -5.26 -20.51 8.47
N ALA A 69 -5.65 -19.32 8.00
CA ALA A 69 -6.72 -19.15 7.02
C ALA A 69 -6.29 -19.50 5.60
N ILE A 70 -4.99 -19.51 5.28
CA ILE A 70 -4.51 -19.79 3.93
C ILE A 70 -4.51 -21.32 3.69
N PRO A 71 -5.28 -21.82 2.71
CA PRO A 71 -5.26 -23.25 2.37
C PRO A 71 -3.86 -23.71 1.98
N PRO A 72 -3.41 -24.93 2.33
CA PRO A 72 -2.09 -25.44 1.96
C PRO A 72 -1.82 -25.47 0.44
N THR A 73 -2.88 -25.51 -0.36
CA THR A 73 -2.83 -25.50 -1.83
C THR A 73 -2.91 -24.10 -2.44
N SER A 74 -3.04 -23.04 -1.63
CA SER A 74 -3.17 -21.69 -2.14
C SER A 74 -1.88 -21.20 -2.80
N ILE A 75 -2.02 -20.43 -3.88
CA ILE A 75 -0.91 -19.78 -4.56
C ILE A 75 -0.20 -18.74 -3.68
N LEU A 76 -0.83 -18.30 -2.57
CA LEU A 76 -0.20 -17.39 -1.60
C LEU A 76 1.04 -18.03 -0.94
N TRP A 77 1.14 -19.37 -0.94
CA TRP A 77 2.34 -20.10 -0.50
C TRP A 77 3.42 -20.23 -1.59
N ALA A 78 3.05 -20.02 -2.85
CA ALA A 78 3.93 -20.25 -3.99
C ALA A 78 4.99 -19.15 -4.12
N THR A 79 6.14 -19.53 -4.64
CA THR A 79 7.15 -18.55 -5.04
C THR A 79 6.74 -17.95 -6.39
N ILE A 80 6.21 -16.73 -6.41
CA ILE A 80 6.09 -15.90 -7.60
C ILE A 80 7.49 -15.71 -8.19
N VAL A 81 7.76 -16.37 -9.31
CA VAL A 81 8.84 -15.96 -10.21
C VAL A 81 8.34 -14.71 -10.91
N LEU A 82 9.07 -13.59 -10.79
CA LEU A 82 8.73 -12.32 -11.46
C LEU A 82 8.52 -12.59 -12.96
N PRO A 83 7.27 -12.58 -13.44
CA PRO A 83 7.01 -12.94 -14.82
C PRO A 83 7.05 -11.67 -15.70
N GLU A 84 6.86 -11.80 -17.01
CA GLU A 84 6.83 -10.63 -17.91
C GLU A 84 5.71 -9.64 -17.51
N MET A 85 5.74 -8.40 -18.01
CA MET A 85 4.84 -7.33 -17.53
C MET A 85 3.34 -7.69 -17.56
N GLU A 86 2.85 -8.31 -18.62
CA GLU A 86 1.44 -8.74 -18.72
C GLU A 86 1.13 -9.86 -17.71
N ASP A 87 2.08 -10.76 -17.50
CA ASP A 87 1.97 -11.81 -16.49
C ASP A 87 2.01 -11.23 -15.07
N ALA A 88 2.71 -10.12 -14.83
CA ALA A 88 2.82 -9.49 -13.53
C ALA A 88 1.49 -8.89 -13.07
N LEU A 89 0.74 -8.25 -13.99
CA LEU A 89 -0.57 -7.71 -13.67
C LEU A 89 -1.57 -8.85 -13.41
N ASN A 90 -1.53 -9.90 -14.22
CA ASN A 90 -2.36 -11.09 -14.01
C ASN A 90 -2.00 -11.82 -12.71
N ALA A 91 -0.73 -11.85 -12.31
CA ALA A 91 -0.30 -12.36 -11.01
C ALA A 91 -0.86 -11.50 -9.87
N ARG A 92 -0.78 -10.17 -9.97
CA ARG A 92 -1.35 -9.24 -8.97
C ARG A 92 -2.86 -9.42 -8.80
N ARG A 93 -3.61 -9.59 -9.91
CA ARG A 93 -5.05 -9.88 -9.85
C ARG A 93 -5.35 -11.20 -9.15
N ARG A 94 -4.64 -12.27 -9.50
CA ARG A 94 -4.78 -13.57 -8.84
C ARG A 94 -4.47 -13.49 -7.35
N HIS A 95 -3.42 -12.77 -6.96
CA HIS A 95 -3.10 -12.56 -5.55
C HIS A 95 -4.23 -11.80 -4.85
N LEU A 96 -4.75 -10.73 -5.44
CA LEU A 96 -5.86 -9.97 -4.86
C LEU A 96 -7.11 -10.84 -4.64
N ILE A 97 -7.46 -11.69 -5.62
CA ILE A 97 -8.56 -12.67 -5.50
C ILE A 97 -8.33 -13.59 -4.30
N GLU A 98 -7.14 -14.17 -4.21
CA GLU A 98 -6.82 -15.14 -3.16
C GLU A 98 -6.74 -14.49 -1.77
N GLN A 99 -6.34 -13.23 -1.66
CA GLN A 99 -6.42 -12.47 -0.42
C GLN A 99 -7.88 -12.28 0.02
N MET A 100 -8.76 -11.86 -0.90
CA MET A 100 -10.19 -11.72 -0.61
C MET A 100 -10.81 -13.05 -0.16
N VAL A 101 -10.53 -14.14 -0.89
CA VAL A 101 -11.05 -15.47 -0.58
C VAL A 101 -10.50 -16.02 0.72
N THR A 102 -9.20 -15.84 0.99
CA THR A 102 -8.57 -16.27 2.26
C THR A 102 -9.22 -15.56 3.45
N ILE A 103 -9.49 -14.26 3.32
CA ILE A 103 -9.99 -13.43 4.43
C ILE A 103 -11.49 -13.62 4.64
N LEU A 104 -12.27 -13.71 3.56
CA LEU A 104 -13.73 -13.68 3.62
C LEU A 104 -14.39 -15.05 3.39
N GLY A 105 -13.65 -16.04 2.90
CA GLY A 105 -14.13 -17.39 2.62
C GLY A 105 -14.36 -17.67 1.13
N GLU A 106 -14.43 -18.96 0.79
CA GLU A 106 -14.54 -19.44 -0.60
C GLU A 106 -15.81 -18.95 -1.33
N ASN A 107 -16.88 -18.65 -0.59
CA ASN A 107 -18.15 -18.18 -1.14
C ASN A 107 -18.05 -16.81 -1.84
N VAL A 108 -17.01 -16.02 -1.59
CA VAL A 108 -16.83 -14.71 -2.26
C VAL A 108 -16.07 -14.79 -3.58
N ARG A 109 -15.56 -15.97 -3.98
CA ARG A 109 -14.63 -16.10 -5.12
C ARG A 109 -15.13 -15.47 -6.42
N ILE A 110 -16.38 -15.76 -6.81
CA ILE A 110 -16.95 -15.25 -8.06
C ILE A 110 -16.96 -13.71 -8.07
N GLU A 111 -17.33 -13.10 -6.95
CA GLU A 111 -17.37 -11.64 -6.82
C GLU A 111 -15.96 -11.04 -6.75
N ALA A 112 -15.04 -11.70 -6.04
CA ALA A 112 -13.63 -11.32 -5.99
C ALA A 112 -12.98 -11.33 -7.39
N GLU A 113 -13.26 -12.35 -8.21
CA GLU A 113 -12.79 -12.42 -9.61
C GLU A 113 -13.38 -11.28 -10.46
N SER A 114 -14.68 -10.99 -10.29
CA SER A 114 -15.35 -9.89 -10.99
C SER A 114 -14.73 -8.53 -10.64
N PHE A 115 -14.49 -8.27 -9.36
CA PHE A 115 -13.82 -7.04 -8.92
C PHE A 115 -12.37 -6.98 -9.46
N ALA A 116 -11.57 -8.02 -9.23
CA ALA A 116 -10.15 -8.04 -9.58
C ALA A 116 -9.89 -7.92 -11.09
N SER A 117 -10.83 -8.41 -11.93
CA SER A 117 -10.73 -8.27 -13.38
C SER A 117 -10.99 -6.85 -13.89
N THR A 118 -11.63 -5.98 -13.08
CA THR A 118 -12.10 -4.65 -13.52
C THR A 118 -11.41 -3.49 -12.81
N VAL A 119 -10.91 -3.67 -11.59
CA VAL A 119 -10.16 -2.63 -10.87
C VAL A 119 -8.89 -2.22 -11.65
N PRO A 120 -8.59 -0.92 -11.79
CA PRO A 120 -7.42 -0.43 -12.52
C PRO A 120 -6.12 -0.59 -11.71
N LEU A 121 -5.77 -1.83 -11.35
CA LEU A 121 -4.57 -2.12 -10.58
C LEU A 121 -3.32 -1.69 -11.35
N GLN A 122 -2.49 -0.88 -10.70
CA GLN A 122 -1.17 -0.52 -11.22
C GLN A 122 -0.10 -1.42 -10.60
N LEU A 123 0.93 -1.78 -11.38
CA LEU A 123 2.05 -2.59 -10.84
C LEU A 123 2.82 -1.79 -9.78
N GLU A 124 3.08 -0.52 -10.08
CA GLU A 124 3.74 0.46 -9.22
C GLU A 124 3.02 1.80 -9.37
N TRP A 125 3.07 2.63 -8.32
CA TRP A 125 2.52 3.98 -8.38
C TRP A 125 3.60 5.06 -8.54
N GLU A 126 4.89 4.70 -8.55
CA GLU A 126 6.02 5.62 -8.80
C GLU A 126 6.05 6.88 -7.91
N GLY A 127 5.48 6.82 -6.71
CA GLY A 127 5.35 7.95 -5.79
C GLY A 127 4.24 8.93 -6.16
N MET A 128 3.43 8.61 -7.16
CA MET A 128 2.24 9.37 -7.58
C MET A 128 1.05 9.05 -6.67
N SER A 129 0.32 10.08 -6.25
CA SER A 129 -0.86 9.93 -5.40
C SER A 129 -2.07 9.48 -6.22
N GLU A 130 -2.08 9.77 -7.51
CA GLU A 130 -3.13 9.47 -8.47
C GLU A 130 -3.38 7.95 -8.58
N GLY A 131 -2.31 7.15 -8.67
CA GLY A 131 -2.42 5.70 -8.79
C GLY A 131 -3.22 5.01 -7.67
N PRO A 132 -2.84 5.16 -6.39
CA PRO A 132 -3.63 4.59 -5.30
C PRO A 132 -5.02 5.24 -5.18
N LEU A 133 -5.16 6.53 -5.50
CA LEU A 133 -6.45 7.23 -5.46
C LEU A 133 -7.44 6.64 -6.47
N ASP A 134 -7.01 6.39 -7.70
CA ASP A 134 -7.83 5.77 -8.75
C ASP A 134 -8.32 4.38 -8.33
N GLU A 135 -7.44 3.57 -7.72
CA GLU A 135 -7.81 2.26 -7.17
C GLU A 135 -8.84 2.39 -6.02
N ALA A 136 -8.67 3.37 -5.12
CA ALA A 136 -9.61 3.61 -4.02
C ALA A 136 -10.98 4.11 -4.51
N GLU A 137 -10.99 5.06 -5.44
CA GLU A 137 -12.22 5.62 -6.02
C GLU A 137 -12.98 4.55 -6.81
N PHE A 138 -12.27 3.65 -7.49
CA PHE A 138 -12.90 2.50 -8.13
C PHE A 138 -13.61 1.59 -7.13
N ALA A 139 -12.96 1.28 -5.99
CA ALA A 139 -13.56 0.46 -4.94
C ALA A 139 -14.79 1.13 -4.30
N ASP A 140 -14.75 2.45 -4.08
CA ASP A 140 -15.92 3.20 -3.59
C ASP A 140 -17.09 3.13 -4.58
N LYS A 141 -16.81 3.38 -5.88
CA LYS A 141 -17.80 3.24 -6.95
C LYS A 141 -18.36 1.81 -7.04
N TRP A 142 -17.55 0.79 -6.77
CA TRP A 142 -18.01 -0.60 -6.73
C TRP A 142 -19.03 -0.82 -5.62
N ILE A 143 -18.71 -0.42 -4.39
CA ILE A 143 -19.60 -0.56 -3.22
C ILE A 143 -20.92 0.19 -3.46
N ASN A 144 -20.86 1.40 -4.00
CA ASN A 144 -22.05 2.20 -4.31
C ASN A 144 -22.97 1.54 -5.36
N ARG A 145 -22.40 0.79 -6.30
CA ARG A 145 -23.17 0.03 -7.31
C ARG A 145 -23.65 -1.33 -6.81
N HIS A 146 -22.97 -1.90 -5.82
CA HIS A 146 -23.27 -3.20 -5.23
C HIS A 146 -23.34 -3.09 -3.69
N PRO A 147 -24.36 -2.44 -3.11
CA PRO A 147 -24.39 -2.16 -1.66
C PRO A 147 -24.37 -3.42 -0.77
N GLU A 148 -24.82 -4.56 -1.30
CA GLU A 148 -24.84 -5.85 -0.61
C GLU A 148 -23.66 -6.76 -0.99
N THR A 149 -22.61 -6.19 -1.57
CA THR A 149 -21.41 -6.92 -1.99
C THR A 149 -20.78 -7.70 -0.83
N SER A 150 -20.54 -9.00 -1.04
CA SER A 150 -19.98 -9.88 -0.01
C SER A 150 -18.51 -9.57 0.27
N ILE A 151 -17.82 -8.91 -0.67
CA ILE A 151 -16.45 -8.43 -0.53
C ILE A 151 -16.33 -7.06 0.13
N GLY A 152 -17.46 -6.42 0.49
CA GLY A 152 -17.51 -5.06 1.05
C GLY A 152 -16.56 -4.80 2.22
N PRO A 153 -16.46 -5.69 3.23
CA PRO A 153 -15.49 -5.53 4.31
C PRO A 153 -14.04 -5.45 3.85
N PHE A 154 -13.66 -6.24 2.83
CA PHE A 154 -12.33 -6.16 2.25
C PHE A 154 -12.14 -4.88 1.44
N LEU A 155 -13.17 -4.43 0.71
CA LEU A 155 -13.08 -3.20 -0.08
C LEU A 155 -12.87 -1.95 0.78
N HIS A 156 -13.50 -1.85 1.96
CA HIS A 156 -13.21 -0.75 2.90
C HIS A 156 -11.77 -0.78 3.39
N LEU A 157 -11.24 -1.96 3.69
CA LEU A 157 -9.85 -2.13 4.09
C LEU A 157 -8.88 -1.78 2.96
N PHE A 158 -9.20 -2.21 1.73
CA PHE A 158 -8.47 -1.87 0.51
C PHE A 158 -8.44 -0.36 0.29
N MET A 159 -9.59 0.31 0.37
CA MET A 159 -9.69 1.77 0.27
C MET A 159 -8.82 2.46 1.32
N ALA A 160 -8.91 2.04 2.60
CA ALA A 160 -8.11 2.62 3.66
C ALA A 160 -6.60 2.51 3.37
N HIS A 161 -6.12 1.34 2.90
CA HIS A 161 -4.73 1.19 2.49
C HIS A 161 -4.35 2.15 1.35
N ARG A 162 -5.17 2.20 0.29
CA ARG A 162 -4.91 3.03 -0.89
C ARG A 162 -4.92 4.52 -0.55
N LEU A 163 -5.89 4.99 0.21
CA LEU A 163 -5.98 6.38 0.65
C LEU A 163 -4.79 6.77 1.52
N ARG A 164 -4.31 5.87 2.38
CA ARG A 164 -3.09 6.11 3.15
C ARG A 164 -1.85 6.19 2.27
N ALA A 165 -1.69 5.27 1.31
CA ALA A 165 -0.59 5.32 0.35
C ALA A 165 -0.63 6.62 -0.48
N GLY A 166 -1.83 7.03 -0.92
CA GLY A 166 -2.06 8.30 -1.60
C GLY A 166 -1.73 9.51 -0.75
N TYR A 167 -2.06 9.49 0.55
CA TYR A 167 -1.67 10.55 1.48
C TYR A 167 -0.15 10.64 1.61
N GLU A 168 0.53 9.51 1.79
CA GLU A 168 1.99 9.47 1.88
C GLU A 168 2.66 9.99 0.58
N ALA A 169 2.14 9.62 -0.59
CA ALA A 169 2.55 10.16 -1.89
C ALA A 169 2.31 11.67 -2.02
N ALA A 170 1.11 12.15 -1.67
CA ALA A 170 0.76 13.56 -1.69
C ALA A 170 1.63 14.39 -0.74
N ARG A 171 2.02 13.83 0.42
CA ARG A 171 2.96 14.45 1.35
C ARG A 171 4.35 14.58 0.73
N ALA A 172 4.86 13.50 0.12
CA ALA A 172 6.16 13.48 -0.55
C ALA A 172 6.24 14.47 -1.72
N ARG A 173 5.12 14.67 -2.44
CA ARG A 173 5.02 15.60 -3.59
C ARG A 173 4.55 17.02 -3.23
N HIS A 174 4.37 17.31 -1.94
CA HIS A 174 3.88 18.61 -1.44
C HIS A 174 2.49 19.04 -1.96
N GLU A 175 1.62 18.08 -2.25
CA GLU A 175 0.24 18.28 -2.72
C GLU A 175 -0.71 18.61 -1.56
N SER A 176 -0.43 19.71 -0.86
CA SER A 176 -1.08 20.08 0.41
C SER A 176 -2.61 20.18 0.36
N GLY A 177 -3.19 20.46 -0.81
CA GLY A 177 -4.64 20.46 -1.00
C GLY A 177 -5.29 19.08 -0.86
N LEU A 178 -4.55 17.99 -1.10
CA LEU A 178 -5.06 16.63 -0.99
C LEU A 178 -5.00 16.08 0.43
N TRP A 179 -4.08 16.56 1.26
CA TRP A 179 -3.84 16.00 2.60
C TRP A 179 -5.10 15.90 3.47
N PRO A 180 -5.89 16.98 3.69
CA PRO A 180 -7.07 16.89 4.55
C PRO A 180 -8.17 15.99 3.95
N ILE A 181 -8.27 15.93 2.62
CA ILE A 181 -9.26 15.10 1.92
C ILE A 181 -8.91 13.62 2.12
N LEU A 182 -7.66 13.25 1.84
CA LEU A 182 -7.18 11.88 1.96
C LEU A 182 -7.17 11.40 3.41
N ALA A 183 -6.81 12.27 4.36
CA ALA A 183 -6.87 11.95 5.78
C ALA A 183 -8.31 11.64 6.24
N SER A 184 -9.27 12.49 5.87
CA SER A 184 -10.67 12.27 6.22
C SER A 184 -11.21 10.97 5.62
N GLN A 185 -10.97 10.72 4.34
CA GLN A 185 -11.45 9.52 3.66
C GLN A 185 -10.75 8.25 4.18
N TYR A 186 -9.47 8.35 4.53
CA TYR A 186 -8.72 7.27 5.17
C TYR A 186 -9.38 6.84 6.47
N HIS A 187 -9.65 7.78 7.38
CA HIS A 187 -10.27 7.49 8.67
C HIS A 187 -11.67 6.89 8.50
N GLU A 188 -12.48 7.44 7.59
CA GLU A 188 -13.81 6.89 7.32
C GLU A 188 -13.74 5.44 6.83
N SER A 189 -12.84 5.16 5.88
CA SER A 189 -12.67 3.81 5.34
C SER A 189 -12.10 2.84 6.37
N LEU A 190 -11.16 3.30 7.20
CA LEU A 190 -10.56 2.52 8.29
C LEU A 190 -11.60 2.17 9.36
N ASP A 191 -12.45 3.12 9.74
CA ASP A 191 -13.50 2.90 10.74
C ASP A 191 -14.54 1.89 10.23
N LYS A 192 -14.92 1.99 8.94
CA LYS A 192 -15.77 0.98 8.29
C LYS A 192 -15.11 -0.39 8.30
N ALA A 193 -13.83 -0.50 7.95
CA ALA A 193 -13.09 -1.77 8.02
C ALA A 193 -13.03 -2.32 9.45
N ARG A 194 -12.76 -1.48 10.45
CA ARG A 194 -12.74 -1.87 11.87
C ARG A 194 -14.10 -2.27 12.43
N SER A 195 -15.19 -1.77 11.86
CA SER A 195 -16.54 -2.17 12.25
C SER A 195 -16.92 -3.57 11.73
N SER A 196 -16.09 -4.18 10.88
CA SER A 196 -16.33 -5.53 10.35
C SER A 196 -16.39 -6.57 11.47
N ALA A 197 -17.40 -7.44 11.41
CA ALA A 197 -17.47 -8.62 12.27
C ALA A 197 -16.41 -9.69 11.91
N ASN A 198 -15.75 -9.57 10.75
CA ASN A 198 -14.70 -10.48 10.35
C ASN A 198 -13.40 -10.17 11.15
N PRO A 199 -12.91 -11.11 11.97
CA PRO A 199 -11.76 -10.86 12.84
C PRO A 199 -10.47 -10.60 12.07
N LEU A 200 -10.29 -11.17 10.87
CA LEU A 200 -9.11 -10.91 10.03
C LEU A 200 -9.12 -9.49 9.46
N ILE A 201 -10.28 -9.00 9.01
CA ILE A 201 -10.41 -7.61 8.52
C ILE A 201 -10.04 -6.61 9.61
N PHE A 202 -10.63 -6.74 10.80
CA PHE A 202 -10.31 -5.90 11.95
C PHE A 202 -8.82 -5.95 12.28
N CYS A 203 -8.24 -7.14 12.21
CA CYS A 203 -6.86 -7.37 12.56
C CYS A 203 -5.87 -6.72 11.59
N ILE A 204 -6.10 -6.88 10.28
CA ILE A 204 -5.28 -6.25 9.23
C ILE A 204 -5.42 -4.72 9.29
N ALA A 205 -6.62 -4.20 9.59
CA ALA A 205 -6.83 -2.76 9.79
C ALA A 205 -5.93 -2.20 10.92
N ASN A 206 -5.81 -2.93 12.02
CA ASN A 206 -4.96 -2.52 13.14
C ASN A 206 -3.47 -2.72 12.87
N ASP A 207 -3.08 -3.79 12.18
CA ASP A 207 -1.70 -3.97 11.70
C ASP A 207 -1.28 -2.79 10.82
N MET A 208 -2.15 -2.36 9.90
CA MET A 208 -1.93 -1.18 9.07
C MET A 208 -1.78 0.08 9.93
N GLU A 209 -2.72 0.37 10.84
CA GLU A 209 -2.66 1.59 11.67
C GLU A 209 -1.43 1.64 12.59
N ASN A 210 -0.88 0.49 12.99
CA ASN A 210 0.32 0.41 13.82
C ASN A 210 1.63 0.66 13.05
N GLN A 211 1.59 0.65 11.72
CA GLN A 211 2.77 0.97 10.90
C GLN A 211 3.01 2.47 10.88
N SER A 212 4.28 2.87 10.75
CA SER A 212 4.65 4.28 10.55
C SER A 212 4.40 4.75 9.11
N TYR A 213 4.35 3.83 8.15
CA TYR A 213 4.02 4.07 6.73
C TYR A 213 3.61 2.76 6.05
N VAL A 214 2.78 2.84 5.00
CA VAL A 214 2.39 1.69 4.16
C VAL A 214 3.00 1.73 2.77
N TYR A 215 3.42 2.90 2.29
CA TYR A 215 3.97 3.10 0.95
C TYR A 215 5.28 3.90 0.97
N LEU A 216 5.26 5.16 1.42
CA LEU A 216 6.43 6.04 1.43
C LEU A 216 6.87 6.36 2.85
N ARG A 217 8.12 6.02 3.17
CA ARG A 217 8.72 6.25 4.49
C ARG A 217 8.82 7.74 4.80
N GLY A 218 8.65 8.08 6.09
CA GLY A 218 8.90 9.42 6.62
C GLY A 218 7.77 10.42 6.42
N GLN A 219 6.64 10.00 5.82
CA GLN A 219 5.53 10.90 5.52
C GLN A 219 4.53 11.08 6.67
N ASN A 220 4.69 10.29 7.75
CA ASN A 220 3.76 10.10 8.86
C ASN A 220 2.38 9.60 8.40
N ARG A 221 1.61 9.07 9.36
CA ARG A 221 0.21 8.72 9.12
C ARG A 221 -0.66 9.99 9.03
N PRO A 222 -1.81 9.93 8.33
CA PRO A 222 -2.84 10.94 8.44
C PRO A 222 -3.30 11.19 9.88
#